data_AF-B3ESK5-F1
#
_entry.id   AF-B3ESK5-F1
#
_cell.length_a   1.000
_cell.length_b   1.000
_cell.length_c   1.000
_cell.angle_alpha   90.00
_cell.angle_beta   90.00
_cell.angle_gamma   90.00
#
_symmetry.space_group_name_H-M   'P 1'
#
loop_
_entity.id
_entity.type
_entity.pdbx_description
1 polymer ?
#
loop_
_entity_poly.entity_id
_entity_poly.type
_entity_poly.pdbx_seq_one_letter_code
_entity_poly.pdbx_strand_id
1 'polypeptide(L)'
;MSVKEIESFYPSNRQQWREWLQENHAKKQSIWLIHYKIKSSMPTISWSEAVDEALCFGWIDSKAKPIDEEKYMQFFSKRRAISTWSKVNKEKVQKLIDGGTMTKAGLESIEIAKQNGSWTILDEVEALIIPNDLEAV
;
A
#
# COMPACT_ATOMS: atom_id res chain seq x y z
N MET A 1 -25.05 -9.57 12.51
CA MET A 1 -24.34 -9.06 11.32
C MET A 1 -23.25 -10.08 10.99
N SER A 2 -23.36 -10.79 9.86
CA SER A 2 -22.33 -11.78 9.48
C SER A 2 -21.02 -11.05 9.21
N VAL A 3 -19.97 -11.42 9.94
CA VAL A 3 -18.61 -10.96 9.65
C VAL A 3 -18.28 -11.45 8.25
N LYS A 4 -18.20 -10.56 7.26
CA LYS A 4 -17.69 -10.92 5.94
C LYS A 4 -16.23 -11.30 6.12
N GLU A 5 -15.95 -12.58 5.96
CA GLU A 5 -14.58 -13.09 5.95
C GLU A 5 -13.84 -12.45 4.78
N ILE A 6 -12.70 -11.85 5.07
CA ILE A 6 -11.87 -11.19 4.07
C ILE A 6 -10.98 -12.25 3.45
N GLU A 7 -11.07 -12.38 2.13
CA GLU A 7 -10.26 -13.29 1.33
C GLU A 7 -8.76 -13.13 1.61
N SER A 8 -8.05 -14.26 1.60
CA SER A 8 -6.60 -14.30 1.67
C SER A 8 -5.99 -14.88 0.40
N PHE A 9 -4.81 -14.40 0.02
CA PHE A 9 -4.06 -14.85 -1.15
C PHE A 9 -2.58 -14.92 -0.83
N TYR A 10 -1.91 -15.96 -1.32
CA TYR A 10 -0.48 -16.16 -1.17
C TYR A 10 0.21 -16.02 -2.55
N PRO A 11 0.81 -14.86 -2.85
CA PRO A 11 1.70 -14.73 -3.99
C PRO A 11 3.12 -15.18 -3.64
N SER A 12 3.63 -16.16 -4.38
CA SER A 12 5.01 -16.64 -4.24
C SER A 12 6.05 -15.64 -4.78
N ASN A 13 5.62 -14.67 -5.58
CA ASN A 13 6.48 -13.64 -6.17
C ASN A 13 5.68 -12.37 -6.55
N ARG A 14 6.41 -11.33 -6.99
CA ARG A 14 5.85 -10.04 -7.43
C ARG A 14 4.85 -10.15 -8.57
N GLN A 15 5.12 -11.00 -9.56
CA GLN A 15 4.28 -11.13 -10.75
C GLN A 15 2.89 -11.68 -10.42
N GLN A 16 2.79 -12.69 -9.55
CA GLN A 16 1.50 -13.25 -9.12
C GLN A 16 0.64 -12.22 -8.39
N TRP A 17 1.26 -11.34 -7.59
CA TRP A 17 0.54 -10.27 -6.93
C TRP A 17 0.01 -9.23 -7.92
N ARG A 18 0.84 -8.86 -8.91
CA ARG A 18 0.45 -7.94 -9.98
C ARG A 18 -0.72 -8.48 -10.80
N GLU A 19 -0.69 -9.75 -11.18
CA GLU A 19 -1.79 -10.42 -11.90
C GLU A 19 -3.09 -10.39 -11.10
N TRP A 20 -3.02 -10.72 -9.81
CA TRP A 20 -4.20 -10.63 -8.94
C TRP A 20 -4.77 -9.21 -8.92
N LEU A 21 -3.92 -8.19 -8.77
CA LEU A 21 -4.35 -6.78 -8.79
C LEU A 21 -4.95 -6.39 -10.15
N GLN A 22 -4.38 -6.81 -11.27
CA GLN A 22 -4.93 -6.53 -12.60
C GLN A 22 -6.38 -7.01 -12.71
N GLU A 23 -6.67 -8.22 -12.24
CA GLU A 23 -7.98 -8.83 -12.34
C GLU A 23 -8.99 -8.29 -11.31
N ASN A 24 -8.51 -7.88 -10.13
CA ASN A 24 -9.34 -7.68 -8.94
C ASN A 24 -9.35 -6.26 -8.37
N HIS A 25 -8.39 -5.39 -8.72
CA HIS A 25 -8.25 -4.06 -8.11
C HIS A 25 -9.52 -3.24 -8.19
N ALA A 26 -10.33 -3.38 -9.26
CA ALA A 26 -11.61 -2.68 -9.42
C ALA A 26 -12.78 -3.41 -8.72
N LYS A 27 -12.73 -4.75 -8.63
CA LYS A 27 -13.84 -5.62 -8.17
C LYS A 27 -13.85 -5.82 -6.66
N LYS A 28 -12.68 -5.85 -6.03
CA LYS A 28 -12.50 -6.11 -4.60
C LYS A 28 -12.23 -4.80 -3.86
N GLN A 29 -12.44 -4.80 -2.55
CA GLN A 29 -12.18 -3.65 -1.68
C GLN A 29 -10.92 -3.85 -0.82
N SER A 30 -10.64 -5.09 -0.47
CA SER A 30 -9.54 -5.48 0.40
C SER A 30 -9.19 -6.95 0.26
N ILE A 31 -8.00 -7.31 0.71
CA ILE A 31 -7.49 -8.68 0.78
C ILE A 31 -6.45 -8.82 1.91
N TRP A 32 -6.27 -10.02 2.41
CA TRP A 32 -5.09 -10.42 3.17
C TRP A 32 -4.06 -11.05 2.25
N LEU A 33 -2.87 -10.46 2.16
CA LEU A 33 -1.74 -11.06 1.45
C LEU A 33 -0.92 -11.89 2.44
N ILE A 34 -0.75 -13.18 2.19
CA ILE A 34 0.03 -14.09 3.02
C ILE A 34 1.50 -13.97 2.61
N HIS A 35 2.36 -13.79 3.60
CA HIS A 35 3.80 -13.78 3.44
C HIS A 35 4.42 -14.87 4.31
N TYR A 36 5.47 -15.48 3.78
CA TYR A 36 6.32 -16.37 4.55
C TYR A 36 7.44 -15.56 5.23
N LYS A 37 7.81 -15.97 6.44
CA LYS A 37 8.95 -15.43 7.18
C LYS A 37 10.23 -15.99 6.58
N ILE A 38 11.30 -15.20 6.64
CA ILE A 38 12.62 -15.54 6.06
C ILE A 38 13.10 -16.94 6.48
N LYS A 39 12.85 -17.34 7.74
CA LYS A 39 13.25 -18.65 8.27
C LYS A 39 12.58 -19.87 7.63
N SER A 40 11.47 -19.70 6.90
CA SER A 40 10.70 -20.82 6.33
C SER A 40 11.28 -21.36 5.02
N SER A 41 12.26 -20.69 4.41
CA SER A 41 12.82 -21.03 3.08
C SER A 41 11.80 -21.08 1.93
N MET A 42 10.56 -20.63 2.16
CA MET A 42 9.52 -20.59 1.14
C MET A 42 9.62 -19.31 0.31
N PRO A 43 9.48 -19.39 -1.03
CA PRO A 43 9.41 -18.20 -1.88
C PRO A 43 8.27 -17.27 -1.43
N THR A 44 8.53 -15.98 -1.32
CA THR A 44 7.49 -15.02 -0.96
C THR A 44 7.83 -13.68 -1.57
N ILE A 45 6.79 -12.93 -1.96
CA ILE A 45 6.95 -11.53 -2.29
C ILE A 45 7.47 -10.77 -1.05
N SER A 46 8.41 -9.84 -1.24
CA SER A 46 8.80 -8.92 -0.19
C SER A 46 7.68 -7.92 0.11
N TRP A 47 7.65 -7.38 1.33
CA TRP A 47 6.68 -6.32 1.66
C TRP A 47 6.82 -5.11 0.72
N SER A 48 8.06 -4.72 0.40
CA SER A 48 8.31 -3.57 -0.47
C SER A 48 7.73 -3.77 -1.87
N GLU A 49 7.93 -4.94 -2.48
CA GLU A 49 7.35 -5.26 -3.80
C GLU A 49 5.82 -5.33 -3.74
N ALA A 50 5.26 -5.84 -2.65
CA ALA A 50 3.82 -5.91 -2.47
C ALA A 50 3.19 -4.50 -2.41
N VAL A 51 3.85 -3.56 -1.71
CA VAL A 51 3.46 -2.15 -1.68
C VAL A 51 3.65 -1.48 -3.03
N ASP A 52 4.77 -1.73 -3.72
CA ASP A 52 5.05 -1.13 -5.03
C ASP A 52 3.96 -1.49 -6.05
N GLU A 53 3.58 -2.77 -6.12
CA GLU A 53 2.48 -3.20 -6.97
C GLU A 53 1.14 -2.63 -6.48
N ALA A 54 0.85 -2.64 -5.17
CA ALA A 54 -0.40 -2.05 -4.67
C ALA A 54 -0.56 -0.57 -5.08
N LEU A 55 0.51 0.23 -4.95
CA LEU A 55 0.52 1.64 -5.37
C LEU A 55 0.23 1.78 -6.87
N CYS A 56 0.74 0.89 -7.71
CA CYS A 56 0.47 0.89 -9.16
C CYS A 56 -1.02 0.81 -9.48
N PHE A 57 -1.84 0.22 -8.62
CA PHE A 57 -3.28 0.04 -8.81
C PHE A 57 -4.15 0.93 -7.88
N GLY A 58 -3.56 1.89 -7.16
CA GLY A 58 -4.30 2.76 -6.24
C GLY A 58 -4.69 2.07 -4.92
N TRP A 59 -3.92 1.05 -4.52
CA TRP A 59 -4.09 0.31 -3.28
C TRP A 59 -3.00 0.68 -2.26
N ILE A 60 -3.24 0.35 -0.99
CA ILE A 60 -2.31 0.57 0.12
C ILE A 60 -2.38 -0.60 1.10
N ASP A 61 -1.27 -0.86 1.77
CA ASP A 61 -1.19 -1.77 2.89
C ASP A 61 -1.63 -1.11 4.21
N SER A 62 -1.88 -1.91 5.26
CA SER A 62 -2.10 -1.39 6.62
C SER A 62 -1.54 -2.31 7.70
N LYS A 63 -2.40 -3.03 8.43
CA LYS A 63 -2.01 -3.90 9.53
C LYS A 63 -1.48 -5.24 9.03
N ALA A 64 -0.40 -5.69 9.65
CA ALA A 64 0.05 -7.08 9.64
C ALA A 64 -0.58 -7.85 10.80
N LYS A 65 -0.77 -9.16 10.66
CA LYS A 65 -0.95 -10.07 11.81
C LYS A 65 -0.25 -11.40 11.58
N PRO A 66 0.30 -12.04 12.62
CA PRO A 66 0.84 -13.38 12.52
C PRO A 66 -0.27 -14.38 12.19
N ILE A 67 0.11 -15.45 11.48
CA ILE A 67 -0.74 -16.63 11.26
C ILE A 67 -0.21 -17.76 12.14
N ASP A 68 1.07 -18.09 11.97
CA ASP A 68 1.76 -19.16 12.66
C ASP A 68 3.26 -18.82 12.82
N GLU A 69 4.07 -19.80 13.20
CA GLU A 69 5.51 -19.62 13.37
C GLU A 69 6.24 -19.19 12.10
N GLU A 70 5.73 -19.55 10.93
CA GLU A 70 6.35 -19.39 9.62
C GLU A 70 5.70 -18.30 8.77
N LYS A 71 4.47 -17.90 9.06
CA LYS A 71 3.66 -17.02 8.20
C LYS A 71 3.08 -15.84 8.95
N TYR A 72 2.85 -14.78 8.19
CA TYR A 72 2.02 -13.65 8.59
C TYR A 72 1.18 -13.22 7.40
N MET A 73 0.17 -12.39 7.64
CA MET A 73 -0.57 -11.75 6.56
C MET A 73 -0.58 -10.24 6.72
N GLN A 74 -0.49 -9.55 5.60
CA GLN A 74 -0.55 -8.11 5.48
C GLN A 74 -1.88 -7.71 4.83
N PHE A 75 -2.58 -6.75 5.43
CA PHE A 75 -3.84 -6.27 4.86
C PHE A 75 -3.57 -5.26 3.75
N PHE A 76 -4.20 -5.46 2.59
CA PHE A 76 -4.20 -4.51 1.47
C PHE A 76 -5.62 -4.09 1.13
N SER A 77 -5.81 -2.84 0.75
CA SER A 77 -7.12 -2.32 0.34
C SER A 77 -7.00 -1.18 -0.66
N LYS A 78 -8.11 -0.88 -1.34
CA LYS A 78 -8.23 0.36 -2.12
C LYS A 78 -7.94 1.55 -1.22
N ARG A 79 -7.08 2.45 -1.68
CA ARG A 79 -6.80 3.70 -0.98
C ARG A 79 -8.08 4.54 -0.97
N ARG A 80 -8.45 5.07 0.20
CA ARG A 80 -9.57 6.01 0.29
C ARG A 80 -9.12 7.36 -0.25
N ALA A 81 -10.05 8.13 -0.82
CA ALA A 81 -9.73 9.47 -1.34
C ALA A 81 -9.04 10.36 -0.28
N ILE A 82 -9.45 10.23 0.99
CA ILE A 82 -8.90 11.00 2.12
C ILE A 82 -7.65 10.40 2.76
N SER A 83 -7.12 9.28 2.25
CA SER A 83 -5.95 8.63 2.84
C SER A 83 -4.70 9.48 2.61
N THR A 84 -3.99 9.79 3.69
CA THR A 84 -2.74 10.56 3.66
C THR A 84 -1.61 9.82 2.94
N TRP A 85 -0.70 10.57 2.32
CA TRP A 85 0.46 10.02 1.63
C TRP A 85 1.74 10.29 2.41
N SER A 86 2.44 9.24 2.82
CA SER A 86 3.76 9.35 3.46
C SER A 86 4.84 9.63 2.42
N LYS A 87 5.94 10.24 2.85
CA LYS A 87 7.14 10.47 2.04
C LYS A 87 7.61 9.18 1.33
N VAL A 88 7.69 8.07 2.05
CA VAL A 88 8.10 6.76 1.50
C VAL A 88 7.20 6.33 0.34
N ASN A 89 5.88 6.49 0.47
CA ASN A 89 4.95 6.14 -0.61
C ASN A 89 5.06 7.10 -1.80
N LYS A 90 5.30 8.39 -1.56
CA LYS A 90 5.55 9.37 -2.63
C LYS A 90 6.84 9.06 -3.40
N GLU A 91 7.91 8.69 -2.71
CA GLU A 91 9.17 8.26 -3.33
C GLU A 91 9.00 6.99 -4.16
N LYS A 92 8.24 6.01 -3.67
CA LYS A 92 7.88 4.80 -4.43
C LYS A 92 7.08 5.17 -5.67
N VAL A 93 6.04 5.99 -5.53
CA VAL A 93 5.24 6.46 -6.67
C VAL A 93 6.11 7.10 -7.74
N GLN A 94 7.04 7.97 -7.37
CA GLN A 94 7.95 8.62 -8.31
C GLN A 94 8.74 7.58 -9.12
N LYS A 95 9.38 6.62 -8.45
CA LYS A 95 10.12 5.52 -9.10
C LYS A 95 9.25 4.68 -10.03
N LEU A 96 8.00 4.42 -9.64
CA LEU A 96 7.06 3.61 -10.44
C LEU A 96 6.52 4.35 -11.66
N ILE A 97 6.38 5.68 -11.57
CA ILE A 97 6.06 6.54 -12.71
C ILE A 97 7.26 6.59 -13.66
N ASP A 98 8.45 6.85 -13.14
CA ASP A 98 9.69 6.93 -13.94
C ASP A 98 10.01 5.59 -14.62
N GLY A 99 9.68 4.47 -13.96
CA GLY A 99 9.82 3.12 -14.50
C GLY A 99 8.68 2.68 -15.43
N GLY A 100 7.64 3.50 -15.64
CA GLY A 100 6.52 3.18 -16.52
C GLY A 100 5.64 2.00 -16.06
N THR A 101 5.71 1.61 -14.79
CA THR A 101 4.93 0.48 -14.24
C THR A 101 3.59 0.89 -13.66
N MET A 102 3.42 2.19 -13.38
CA MET A 102 2.18 2.77 -12.86
C MET A 102 1.00 2.54 -13.79
N THR A 103 -0.16 2.16 -13.24
CA THR A 103 -1.39 2.01 -14.04
C THR A 103 -2.27 3.24 -13.96
N LYS A 104 -3.28 3.31 -14.81
CA LYS A 104 -4.31 4.37 -14.78
C LYS A 104 -4.95 4.51 -13.40
N ALA A 105 -5.28 3.41 -12.73
CA ALA A 105 -5.90 3.43 -11.40
C ALA A 105 -4.98 4.06 -10.33
N GLY A 106 -3.67 3.77 -10.39
CA GLY A 106 -2.69 4.41 -9.51
C GLY A 106 -2.57 5.92 -9.77
N LEU A 107 -2.50 6.32 -11.04
CA LEU A 107 -2.45 7.73 -11.44
C LEU A 107 -3.70 8.51 -10.99
N GLU A 108 -4.89 7.95 -11.16
CA GLU A 108 -6.14 8.55 -10.70
C GLU A 108 -6.16 8.73 -9.18
N SER A 109 -5.65 7.75 -8.42
CA SER A 109 -5.54 7.87 -6.96
C SER A 109 -4.60 9.01 -6.55
N ILE A 110 -3.51 9.24 -7.29
CA ILE A 110 -2.58 10.35 -7.06
C ILE A 110 -3.24 11.69 -7.42
N GLU A 111 -3.97 11.75 -8.54
CA GLU A 111 -4.67 12.95 -8.97
C GLU A 111 -5.72 13.39 -7.94
N ILE A 112 -6.56 12.47 -7.48
CA ILE A 112 -7.55 12.72 -6.41
C ILE A 112 -6.84 13.26 -5.15
N ALA A 113 -5.72 12.65 -4.78
CA ALA A 113 -4.98 13.06 -3.59
C ALA A 113 -4.38 14.47 -3.70
N LYS A 114 -3.93 14.86 -4.90
CA LYS A 114 -3.46 16.22 -5.18
C LYS A 114 -4.62 17.22 -5.15
N GLN A 115 -5.75 16.88 -5.78
CA GLN A 115 -6.93 17.74 -5.83
C GLN A 115 -7.53 18.00 -4.44
N ASN A 116 -7.51 17.02 -3.55
CA ASN A 116 -8.09 17.14 -2.20
C ASN A 116 -7.07 17.47 -1.09
N GLY A 117 -5.80 17.71 -1.44
CA GLY A 117 -4.74 18.09 -0.50
C GLY A 117 -4.16 16.95 0.35
N SER A 118 -4.70 15.73 0.29
CA SER A 118 -4.15 14.59 1.06
C SER A 118 -2.75 14.16 0.62
N TRP A 119 -2.30 14.58 -0.57
CA TRP A 119 -0.95 14.37 -1.06
C TRP A 119 0.12 15.11 -0.24
N THR A 120 -0.16 16.33 0.21
CA THR A 120 0.82 17.22 0.88
C THR A 120 0.58 17.37 2.38
N ILE A 121 -0.53 16.86 2.91
CA ILE A 121 -0.94 17.04 4.31
C ILE A 121 0.10 16.60 5.35
N LEU A 122 1.00 15.68 5.01
CA LEU A 122 2.07 15.21 5.91
C LEU A 122 3.42 15.90 5.67
N ASP A 123 3.57 16.75 4.65
CA ASP A 123 4.88 17.28 4.23
C ASP A 123 5.57 18.08 5.35
N GLU A 124 4.85 18.96 6.03
CA GLU A 124 5.42 19.79 7.12
C GLU A 124 5.80 18.94 8.34
N VAL A 125 4.94 17.98 8.71
CA VAL A 125 5.17 17.06 9.83
C VAL A 125 6.38 16.16 9.53
N GLU A 126 6.48 15.62 8.32
CA GLU A 126 7.60 14.77 7.88
C GLU A 126 8.90 15.57 7.70
N ALA A 127 8.81 16.88 7.45
CA ALA A 127 9.94 17.79 7.42
C ALA A 127 10.40 18.28 8.81
N LEU A 128 9.72 17.85 9.89
CA LEU A 128 9.95 18.30 11.26
C LEU A 128 9.89 19.82 11.41
N ILE A 129 9.10 20.50 10.57
CA ILE A 129 8.85 21.93 10.70
C ILE A 129 8.00 22.12 11.94
N ILE A 130 8.57 22.75 12.97
CA ILE A 130 7.84 23.11 14.18
C ILE A 130 7.00 24.36 13.84
N PRO A 131 5.67 24.30 13.94
CA PRO A 131 4.84 25.49 13.82
C PRO A 131 5.29 26.60 14.80
N ASN A 132 5.39 27.84 14.34
CA ASN A 132 5.89 28.98 15.13
C ASN A 132 5.10 29.23 16.43
N ASP A 133 3.89 28.69 16.56
CA ASP A 133 3.05 28.78 17.77
C ASP A 133 3.46 27.78 18.88
N LEU A 134 4.40 26.87 18.62
CA LEU A 134 4.96 25.90 19.59
C LEU A 134 6.28 26.33 20.22
N GLU A 135 6.89 27.45 19.81
CA GLU A 135 8.12 27.97 20.44
C GLU A 135 7.88 28.74 21.77
N ALA A 136 6.62 28.86 22.20
CA ALA A 136 6.22 29.72 23.32
C ALA A 136 5.64 28.99 24.55
N VAL A 137 6.09 27.77 24.87
CA VAL A 137 5.70 27.07 26.12
C VAL A 137 6.91 26.53 26.88
#